data_AF-A0A524JD53-F1
#
_entry.id   AF-A0A524JD53-F1
#
_cell.length_a   1.000
_cell.length_b   1.000
_cell.length_c   1.000
_cell.angle_alpha   90.00
_cell.angle_beta   90.00
_cell.angle_gamma   90.00
#
_symmetry.space_group_name_H-M   'P 1'
#
loop_
_entity.id
_entity.type
_entity.pdbx_description
1 polymer ?
#
loop_
_entity_poly.entity_id
_entity_poly.type
_entity_poly.pdbx_seq_one_letter_code
_entity_poly.pdbx_strand_id
1 'polypeptide(L)' 'DTLGTINYNRLRIGVGSEFGKGKQVDYVLGEWSEEEGAQLKERLHKLDALIRSFVLSGVAITMNQFNGT' A
#
# COMPACT_ATOMS: atom_id res chain seq x y z
N ASP A 1 -21.80 1.02 1.18
CA ASP A 1 -22.38 1.36 -0.12
C ASP A 1 -22.71 2.85 -0.28
N THR A 2 -21.73 3.73 -0.07
CA THR A 2 -21.98 5.18 0.00
C THR A 2 -21.72 5.93 -1.32
N LEU A 3 -20.86 5.39 -2.19
CA LEU A 3 -20.43 6.07 -3.42
C LEU A 3 -21.16 5.60 -4.69
N GLY A 4 -21.82 4.44 -4.67
CA GLY A 4 -22.50 3.87 -5.85
C GLY A 4 -21.59 3.54 -7.05
N THR A 5 -20.27 3.75 -6.92
CA THR A 5 -19.28 3.54 -7.97
C THR A 5 -17.98 2.98 -7.39
N ILE A 6 -17.27 2.20 -8.20
CA ILE A 6 -15.94 1.66 -7.91
C ILE A 6 -14.82 2.41 -8.64
N ASN A 7 -15.18 3.45 -9.41
CA ASN A 7 -14.25 4.18 -10.27
C ASN A 7 -13.49 5.26 -9.49
N TYR A 8 -12.55 4.82 -8.66
CA TYR A 8 -11.63 5.69 -7.94
C TYR A 8 -10.26 5.04 -7.84
N ASN A 9 -9.23 5.88 -7.89
CA ASN A 9 -7.84 5.44 -7.79
C ASN A 9 -7.54 4.94 -6.37
N ARG A 10 -6.81 3.84 -6.27
CA ARG A 10 -6.48 3.18 -5.00
C ARG A 10 -4.99 2.90 -4.94
N LEU A 11 -4.36 3.33 -3.86
CA LEU A 11 -3.01 2.93 -3.49
C LEU A 11 -3.08 1.66 -2.65
N ARG A 12 -2.41 0.60 -3.10
CA ARG A 12 -2.38 -0.70 -2.39
C ARG A 12 -1.01 -0.92 -1.80
N ILE A 13 -0.94 -1.17 -0.50
CA ILE A 13 0.28 -1.52 0.21
C ILE A 13 0.17 -3.00 0.57
N GLY A 14 1.07 -3.82 0.05
CA GLY A 14 1.16 -5.23 0.43
C GLY A 14 1.74 -5.33 1.83
N VAL A 15 0.92 -5.73 2.81
CA VAL A 15 1.36 -5.92 4.19
C VAL A 15 1.93 -7.31 4.45
N GLY A 16 1.75 -8.25 3.51
CA GLY A 16 2.13 -9.65 3.67
C GLY A 16 0.90 -10.56 3.69
N SER A 17 1.13 -11.86 3.52
CA SER A 17 0.08 -12.89 3.58
C SER A 17 0.45 -14.06 4.49
N GLU A 18 1.44 -13.88 5.37
CA GLU A 18 1.89 -14.90 6.31
C GLU A 18 0.99 -14.96 7.54
N PHE A 19 -0.29 -15.24 7.31
CA PHE A 19 -1.23 -15.59 8.37
C PHE A 19 -1.87 -16.94 8.06
N GLY A 20 -1.91 -17.82 9.07
CA GLY A 20 -2.63 -19.09 8.95
C GLY A 20 -4.12 -18.85 8.62
N LYS A 21 -4.74 -19.78 7.88
CA LYS A 21 -6.18 -19.70 7.56
C LYS A 21 -6.99 -19.43 8.84
N GLY A 22 -7.72 -18.31 8.87
CA GLY A 22 -8.55 -17.90 10.01
C GLY A 22 -7.96 -16.83 10.93
N LYS A 23 -6.67 -16.47 10.80
CA LYS A 23 -6.00 -15.43 11.64
C LYS A 23 -5.82 -14.07 10.96
N GLN A 24 -6.53 -13.82 9.86
CA GLN A 24 -6.40 -12.55 9.12
C GLN A 24 -6.81 -11.34 9.96
N VAL A 25 -7.83 -11.48 10.81
CA VAL A 25 -8.30 -10.40 11.70
C VAL A 25 -7.23 -10.07 12.73
N ASP A 26 -6.64 -11.08 13.36
CA ASP A 26 -5.57 -10.90 14.35
C ASP A 26 -4.31 -10.27 13.72
N TYR A 27 -3.99 -10.64 12.46
CA TYR A 27 -2.85 -10.05 11.74
C TYR A 27 -3.06 -8.57 11.41
N VAL A 28 -4.28 -8.16 11.05
CA VAL A 28 -4.59 -6.76 10.71
C VAL A 28 -4.70 -5.87 11.96
N LEU A 29 -5.11 -6.44 13.09
CA LEU A 29 -5.23 -5.73 14.37
C LEU A 29 -3.99 -5.84 15.26
N GLY A 30 -3.03 -6.68 14.88
CA GLY A 30 -1.79 -6.90 15.60
C GLY A 30 -0.78 -5.76 15.44
N GLU A 31 0.23 -5.76 16.30
CA GLU A 31 1.38 -4.88 16.16
C GLU A 31 2.40 -5.46 15.17
N TRP A 32 3.12 -4.58 14.49
CA TRP A 32 4.20 -4.95 13.60
C TRP A 32 5.42 -5.43 14.38
N SER A 33 6.09 -6.47 13.88
CA SER A 33 7.41 -6.85 14.39
C SER A 33 8.48 -5.82 14.04
N GLU A 34 9.62 -5.82 14.74
CA GLU A 34 10.73 -4.89 14.45
C GLU A 34 11.27 -5.05 13.01
N GLU A 35 11.32 -6.29 12.51
CA GLU A 35 11.77 -6.59 11.14
C GLU A 35 10.79 -6.05 10.08
N GLU A 36 9.48 -6.25 10.28
CA GLU A 36 8.46 -5.68 9.39
C GLU A 36 8.47 -4.16 9.45
N GLY A 37 8.63 -3.57 10.65
CA GLY A 37 8.73 -2.12 10.84
C GLY A 37 9.92 -1.50 10.11
N ALA A 38 11.06 -2.20 10.07
CA ALA A 38 12.23 -1.77 9.29
C ALA A 38 11.94 -1.76 7.79
N GLN A 39 11.29 -2.80 7.26
CA GLN A 39 10.88 -2.87 5.86
C GLN A 39 9.79 -1.85 5.52
N LEU A 40 8.91 -1.53 6.47
CA LEU A 40 7.83 -0.56 6.28
C LEU A 40 8.38 0.85 6.05
N LYS A 41 9.46 1.25 6.74
CA LYS A 41 10.10 2.57 6.54
C LYS A 41 10.54 2.80 5.10
N GLU A 42 11.20 1.82 4.48
CA GLU A 42 11.63 1.94 3.08
C GLU A 42 10.42 2.09 2.14
N ARG A 43 9.38 1.29 2.39
CA ARG A 43 8.13 1.35 1.62
C ARG A 43 7.46 2.72 1.78
N LEU A 44 7.38 3.27 3.00
CA LEU A 44 6.81 4.59 3.26
C LEU A 44 7.52 5.70 2.48
N HIS A 45 8.85 5.64 2.36
CA HIS A 45 9.61 6.59 1.54
C HIS A 45 9.25 6.48 0.05
N LYS A 46 9.12 5.27 -0.49
CA LYS A 46 8.65 5.06 -1.86
C LYS A 46 7.21 5.61 -2.05
N LEU A 47 6.35 5.44 -1.05
CA LEU A 47 4.97 5.94 -1.10
C LEU A 47 4.89 7.48 -1.10
N ASP A 48 5.74 8.18 -0.35
CA ASP A 48 5.81 9.65 -0.39
C ASP A 48 6.16 10.13 -1.82
N ALA A 49 7.16 9.50 -2.46
CA ALA A 49 7.52 9.80 -3.85
C ALA A 49 6.38 9.48 -4.83
N LEU A 50 5.66 8.37 -4.61
CA LEU A 50 4.51 7.97 -5.42
C LEU A 50 3.39 9.00 -5.33
N ILE A 51 3.01 9.44 -4.13
CA ILE A 51 1.95 10.44 -3.92
C ILE A 51 2.32 11.76 -4.60
N ARG A 52 3.58 12.20 -4.48
CA ARG A 52 4.07 13.40 -5.17
C ARG A 52 3.98 13.26 -6.69
N SER A 53 4.43 12.13 -7.23
CA SER A 53 4.33 11.84 -8.66
C SER A 53 2.86 11.80 -9.12
N PHE A 54 1.96 11.23 -8.33
CA PHE A 54 0.54 11.13 -8.66
C PHE A 54 -0.11 12.51 -8.80
N VAL A 55 0.19 13.43 -7.87
CA VAL A 55 -0.36 14.79 -7.88
C VAL A 55 0.28 15.67 -8.95
N LEU A 56 1.58 15.52 -9.20
CA LEU A 56 2.33 16.41 -10.12
C LEU A 56 2.32 15.93 -11.58
N SER A 57 2.42 14.62 -11.80
CA SER A 57 2.64 13.99 -13.10
C SER A 57 1.43 13.18 -13.61
N GLY A 58 0.44 12.95 -12.74
CA GLY A 58 -0.77 12.21 -13.08
C GLY A 58 -0.62 10.68 -13.09
N VAL A 59 -1.77 10.00 -13.12
CA VAL A 59 -1.89 8.56 -12.85
C VAL A 59 -1.02 7.69 -13.78
N ALA A 60 -1.00 7.98 -15.08
CA ALA A 60 -0.31 7.15 -16.06
C ALA A 60 1.21 7.12 -15.85
N ILE A 61 1.82 8.28 -15.54
CA ILE A 61 3.27 8.39 -15.32
C ILE A 61 3.64 7.70 -14.01
N THR A 62 2.87 7.94 -12.95
CA THR A 62 3.08 7.31 -11.65
C THR A 62 2.94 5.80 -11.72
N MET A 63 1.93 5.28 -12.42
CA MET A 63 1.77 3.84 -12.58
C MET A 63 2.97 3.21 -13.31
N ASN A 64 3.52 3.85 -14.34
CA ASN A 64 4.69 3.32 -15.04
C ASN A 64 5.98 3.38 -14.19
N GLN A 65 6.13 4.37 -13.31
CA GLN A 65 7.32 4.51 -12.47
C GLN A 65 7.32 3.59 -11.24
N PHE A 66 6.15 3.33 -10.66
CA PHE A 66 6.05 2.67 -9.35
C PHE A 66 5.40 1.29 -9.41
N ASN A 67 4.70 0.90 -10.48
CA ASN A 67 4.22 -0.47 -10.61
C ASN A 67 5.35 -1.39 -11.10
N GLY A 68 5.78 -2.32 -10.25
CA GLY A 68 6.82 -3.31 -10.56
C GLY A 68 8.16 -3.11 -9.83
N THR A 69 8.27 -2.07 -8.99
CA THR A 69 9.41 -1.76 -8.10
C THR A 69 9.14 -2.06 -6.64
#